data_AF-A0A9D7WWD0-F1
#
_entry.id   AF-A0A9D7WWD0-F1
#
_cell.length_a   1.000
_cell.length_b   1.000
_cell.length_c   1.000
_cell.angle_alpha   90.00
_cell.angle_beta   90.00
_cell.angle_gamma   90.00
#
_symmetry.space_group_name_H-M   'P 1'
#
loop_
_entity.id
_entity.type
_entity.pdbx_description
1 polymer ?
#
loop_
_entity_poly.entity_id
_entity_poly.type
_entity_poly.pdbx_seq_one_letter_code
_entity_poly.pdbx_strand_id
1 'polypeptide(L)' 'MDLITPKQLVEANKYMQYFGGETLAKLLFRILKFNKLNKEYGEICHLPAQEFIGQVMEKVEFGFQVDDNELENIPK' A
#
# COMPACT_ATOMS: atom_id res chain seq x y z
N MET A 1 -11.91 1.06 -7.23
CA MET A 1 -11.98 1.83 -5.97
C MET A 1 -10.58 2.36 -5.72
N ASP A 2 -10.43 3.64 -5.38
CA ASP A 2 -9.12 4.22 -5.11
C ASP A 2 -8.76 4.04 -3.63
N LEU A 3 -7.55 3.56 -3.35
CA LEU A 3 -7.04 3.43 -1.99
C LEU A 3 -6.72 4.81 -1.40
N ILE A 4 -6.14 5.68 -2.22
CA ILE A 4 -5.76 7.04 -1.83
C ILE A 4 -6.21 7.99 -2.94
N THR A 5 -6.73 9.15 -2.58
CA THR A 5 -7.04 10.22 -3.54
C THR A 5 -6.13 11.44 -3.34
N PRO A 6 -5.90 12.27 -4.37
CA PRO A 6 -5.13 13.50 -4.21
C PRO A 6 -5.71 14.46 -3.16
N LYS A 7 -7.04 14.48 -3.00
CA LYS A 7 -7.72 15.30 -1.98
C LYS A 7 -7.36 14.87 -0.57
N GLN A 8 -7.39 13.56 -0.29
CA GLN A 8 -6.96 13.01 1.00
C GLN A 8 -5.49 13.34 1.30
N LEU A 9 -4.64 13.39 0.26
CA LEU A 9 -3.25 13.80 0.42
C LEU A 9 -3.13 15.27 0.87
N VAL A 10 -3.90 16.18 0.25
CA VAL A 10 -3.95 17.59 0.64
C VAL A 10 -4.52 17.77 2.05
N GLU A 11 -5.57 17.03 2.40
CA GLU A 11 -6.22 17.08 3.71
C GLU A 11 -5.31 16.55 4.83
N ALA A 12 -4.45 15.57 4.53
CA ALA A 12 -3.52 14.99 5.51
C ALA A 12 -2.42 15.97 5.96
N ASN A 13 -2.16 17.06 5.23
CA ASN A 13 -1.13 18.03 5.59
C ASN A 13 -1.55 19.47 5.32
N LYS A 14 -1.68 20.27 6.39
CA LYS A 14 -2.00 21.70 6.30
C LYS A 14 -1.02 22.48 5.41
N TYR A 15 0.26 22.09 5.38
CA TYR A 15 1.25 22.74 4.52
C TYR A 15 1.01 22.47 3.03
N MET A 16 0.43 21.33 2.65
CA MET A 16 0.10 21.07 1.25
C MET A 16 -0.94 22.05 0.70
N GLN A 17 -1.86 22.55 1.53
CA GLN A 17 -2.79 23.61 1.13
C GLN A 17 -2.06 24.92 0.78
N TYR A 18 -0.99 25.26 1.51
CA TYR A 18 -0.20 26.47 1.29
C TYR A 18 0.77 26.35 0.10
N PHE A 19 1.34 25.17 -0.15
CA PHE A 19 2.36 24.95 -1.20
C PHE A 19 1.78 24.60 -2.59
N GLY A 20 0.50 24.89 -2.85
CA GLY A 20 -0.12 24.70 -4.18
C GLY A 20 -1.23 23.64 -4.24
N GLY A 21 -1.66 23.12 -3.09
CA GLY A 21 -2.89 22.33 -2.94
C GLY A 21 -2.95 21.09 -3.84
N GLU A 22 -4.06 20.95 -4.58
CA GLU A 22 -4.35 19.78 -5.38
C GLU A 22 -3.35 19.56 -6.54
N THR A 23 -2.75 20.64 -7.06
CA THR A 23 -1.74 20.55 -8.12
C THR A 23 -0.47 19.87 -7.63
N LEU A 24 0.03 20.27 -6.45
CA LEU A 24 1.18 19.62 -5.82
C LEU A 24 0.85 18.16 -5.46
N ALA A 25 -0.37 17.89 -4.96
CA ALA A 25 -0.79 16.53 -4.66
C ALA A 25 -0.83 15.63 -5.91
N LYS A 26 -1.29 16.13 -7.06
CA LYS A 26 -1.24 15.39 -8.34
C LYS A 26 0.19 15.10 -8.79
N LEU A 27 1.10 16.05 -8.58
CA LEU A 27 2.52 15.85 -8.86
C LEU A 27 3.12 14.75 -7.96
N LEU A 28 2.87 14.83 -6.66
CA LEU A 28 3.30 13.80 -5.69
C LEU A 28 2.71 12.43 -6.02
N PHE A 29 1.42 12.38 -6.39
CA PHE A 29 0.77 11.16 -6.87
C PHE A 29 1.52 10.48 -8.02
N ARG A 30 2.04 11.29 -8.95
CA ARG A 30 2.80 10.80 -10.10
C ARG A 30 4.20 10.36 -9.71
N ILE A 31 4.90 11.14 -8.88
CA ILE A 31 6.27 10.84 -8.43
C ILE A 31 6.30 9.56 -7.57
N LEU A 32 5.39 9.48 -6.60
CA LEU A 32 5.25 8.34 -5.68
C LEU A 32 4.50 7.16 -6.31
N LYS A 33 4.04 7.30 -7.56
CA LYS A 33 3.31 6.28 -8.30
C LYS A 33 2.06 5.77 -7.57
N PHE A 34 1.36 6.64 -6.84
CA PHE A 34 0.08 6.27 -6.21
C PHE A 34 -0.99 5.85 -7.21
N ASN A 35 -0.89 6.28 -8.47
CA ASN A 35 -1.71 5.73 -9.56
C ASN A 35 -1.50 4.21 -9.75
N LYS A 36 -0.24 3.74 -9.65
CA LYS A 36 0.06 2.31 -9.71
C LYS A 36 -0.51 1.62 -8.48
N LEU A 37 -0.33 2.19 -7.29
CA LEU A 37 -0.87 1.63 -6.05
C LEU A 37 -2.41 1.48 -6.10
N ASN A 38 -3.12 2.51 -6.54
CA ASN A 38 -4.58 2.45 -6.71
C ASN A 38 -5.01 1.40 -7.73
N LYS A 39 -4.24 1.22 -8.82
CA LYS A 39 -4.49 0.17 -9.81
C LYS A 39 -4.36 -1.21 -9.18
N GLU A 40 -3.22 -1.49 -8.53
CA GLU A 40 -2.95 -2.77 -7.87
C GLU A 40 -3.98 -3.07 -6.78
N TYR A 41 -4.34 -2.06 -5.96
CA TYR A 41 -5.41 -2.18 -4.98
C TYR A 41 -6.76 -2.47 -5.64
N GLY A 42 -7.12 -1.75 -6.70
CA GLY A 42 -8.38 -1.95 -7.41
C GLY A 42 -8.54 -3.35 -8.01
N GLU A 43 -7.44 -4.00 -8.38
CA GLU A 43 -7.41 -5.38 -8.87
C GLU A 43 -7.70 -6.41 -7.78
N ILE A 44 -7.45 -6.11 -6.50
CA ILE A 44 -7.58 -7.09 -5.40
C ILE A 44 -8.61 -6.71 -4.34
N CYS A 45 -9.07 -5.45 -4.26
CA CYS A 45 -9.91 -4.95 -3.18
C CYS A 45 -11.30 -5.58 -3.09
N HIS A 46 -11.72 -6.32 -4.12
CA HIS A 46 -13.01 -7.00 -4.19
C HIS A 46 -12.92 -8.46 -3.73
N LEU A 47 -11.72 -8.98 -3.47
CA LEU A 47 -11.51 -10.35 -3.03
C LEU A 47 -11.95 -10.54 -1.58
N PRO A 48 -12.36 -11.76 -1.19
CA PRO A 48 -12.55 -12.13 0.20
C PRO A 48 -11.29 -11.84 1.04
N ALA A 49 -11.46 -11.54 2.33
CA ALA A 49 -10.39 -11.06 3.20
C ALA A 49 -9.13 -11.94 3.18
N GLN A 50 -9.28 -13.27 3.21
CA GLN A 50 -8.14 -14.20 3.19
C GLN A 50 -7.36 -14.14 1.88
N GLU A 51 -8.06 -14.08 0.74
CA GLU A 51 -7.46 -13.98 -0.59
C GLU A 51 -6.81 -12.61 -0.79
N PHE A 52 -7.45 -11.54 -0.31
CA PHE A 52 -6.89 -10.20 -0.33
C PHE A 52 -5.55 -10.12 0.40
N ILE A 53 -5.48 -10.64 1.65
CA ILE A 53 -4.25 -10.64 2.43
C ILE A 53 -3.16 -11.48 1.76
N GLY A 54 -3.50 -12.65 1.21
CA GLY A 54 -2.56 -13.47 0.45
C GLY A 54 -1.95 -12.71 -0.74
N GLN A 55 -2.80 -12.07 -1.55
CA GLN A 55 -2.39 -11.24 -2.69
C GLN A 55 -1.53 -10.05 -2.28
N VAL A 56 -1.84 -9.40 -1.14
CA VAL A 56 -0.99 -8.35 -0.59
C VAL A 56 0.38 -8.92 -0.27
N MET A 57 0.47 -9.98 0.56
CA MET A 57 1.75 -10.59 0.96
C MET A 57 2.63 -10.97 -0.25
N GLU A 58 2.03 -11.54 -1.29
CA GLU A 58 2.72 -11.88 -2.53
C GLU A 58 3.25 -10.63 -3.24
N LYS A 59 2.42 -9.59 -3.41
CA LYS A 59 2.82 -8.34 -4.07
C LYS A 59 3.86 -7.54 -3.29
N VAL A 60 3.89 -7.61 -1.95
CA VAL A 60 4.91 -6.94 -1.12
C VAL A 60 6.16 -7.81 -0.90
N GLU A 61 6.22 -9.01 -1.47
CA GLU A 61 7.30 -9.98 -1.25
C GLU A 61 7.55 -10.25 0.24
N PHE A 62 6.47 -10.26 1.04
CA PHE A 62 6.57 -10.51 2.47
C PHE A 62 6.77 -12.00 2.71
N GLY A 63 8.03 -12.41 2.81
CA GLY A 63 8.43 -13.77 3.19
C GLY A 63 8.99 -13.80 4.61
N PHE A 64 8.58 -14.80 5.40
CA PHE A 64 9.30 -15.15 6.63
C PHE A 64 10.47 -16.04 6.25
N GLN A 65 11.70 -15.59 6.51
CA GLN A 65 12.84 -16.48 6.60
C GLN A 65 12.87 -17.03 8.02
N VAL A 66 12.68 -18.34 8.14
CA VAL A 66 12.86 -19.04 9.41
C VAL A 66 14.28 -19.60 9.40
N ASP A 67 15.04 -19.30 10.45
CA ASP A 67 16.36 -19.89 10.64
C ASP A 67 16.19 -21.38 10.94
N ASP A 68 16.97 -22.23 10.28
CA ASP A 68 16.95 -23.69 10.48
C ASP A 68 17.15 -24.06 11.97
N ASN A 69 17.88 -23.25 12.74
CA ASN A 69 18.09 -23.45 14.17
C ASN A 69 16.84 -23.15 15.01
N GLU A 70 15.92 -22.31 14.53
CA GLU A 70 14.65 -22.04 15.23
C GLU A 70 13.63 -23.16 15.01
N LEU A 71 13.71 -23.88 13.88
CA LEU A 71 12.89 -25.05 13.57
C LEU A 71 13.12 -26.21 14.56
N GLU A 72 14.34 -26.36 15.10
CA GLU A 72 14.66 -27.39 16.10
C GLU A 72 13.92 -27.23 17.43
N ASN A 73 13.40 -26.02 17.72
CA ASN A 73 12.70 -25.71 18.97
C ASN A 73 11.18 -25.92 18.89
N ILE A 74 10.64 -26.36 17.74
CA ILE A 74 9.21 -26.63 17.59
C ILE A 74 8.88 -27.95 18.32
N PRO A 75 7.99 -27.94 19.34
CA PRO A 75 7.58 -29.17 20.03
C PRO A 75 6.89 -30.14 19.07
N LYS A 76 7.20 -31.43 19.21
CA LYS A 76 6.53 -32.52 18.47
C LYS A 76 5.13 -32.81 18.99
#